data_AF-A0A952VGT4-F1
#
_entry.id   AF-A0A952VGT4-F1
#
_cell.length_a   1.000
_cell.length_b   1.000
_cell.length_c   1.000
_cell.angle_alpha   90.00
_cell.angle_beta   90.00
_cell.angle_gamma   90.00
#
_symmetry.space_group_name_H-M   'P 1'
#
loop_
_entity.id
_entity.type
_entity.pdbx_description
1 polymer ?
#
loop_
_entity_poly.entity_id
_entity_poly.type
_entity_poly.pdbx_seq_one_letter_code
_entity_poly.pdbx_strand_id
1 'polypeptide(L)'
;MYSTLVILHILAAVSWVGGMIFLSLVLAPLVRSRKAVPEFMALFRSAALRFRPIVWVAMAILVMTGPMLLSFRGVAVASPSSWPGIVIVKLTLVVLLLLLTLLHDLVLGPQVSRVSAIPESQRTAGEQVVFKTARWLPRLSLLIALAVVMTAAMLARS
;
A
#
# COMPACT_ATOMS: atom_id res chain seq x y z
N MET A 1 2.90 -14.49 24.00
CA MET A 1 1.97 -13.47 23.46
C MET A 1 2.69 -12.43 22.59
N TYR A 2 3.71 -11.74 23.10
CA TYR A 2 4.49 -10.75 22.33
C TYR A 2 5.05 -11.29 21.00
N SER A 3 5.74 -12.44 21.01
CA SER A 3 6.34 -13.02 19.80
C SER A 3 5.30 -13.33 18.72
N THR A 4 4.10 -13.78 19.10
CA THR A 4 3.00 -14.02 18.17
C THR A 4 2.55 -12.73 17.48
N LEU A 5 2.43 -11.62 18.22
CA LEU A 5 2.09 -10.32 17.65
C LEU A 5 3.18 -9.83 16.68
N VAL A 6 4.45 -10.00 17.05
CA VAL A 6 5.58 -9.65 16.17
C VAL A 6 5.54 -10.45 14.87
N ILE A 7 5.34 -11.78 14.96
CA ILE A 7 5.25 -12.66 13.78
C ILE A 7 4.08 -12.22 12.88
N LEU A 8 2.89 -12.01 13.44
CA LEU A 8 1.73 -11.57 12.67
C LEU A 8 1.95 -10.20 12.02
N HIS A 9 2.53 -9.24 12.76
CA HIS A 9 2.84 -7.91 12.24
C HIS A 9 3.84 -7.97 11.09
N ILE A 10 4.90 -8.76 11.23
CA ILE A 10 5.92 -8.93 10.19
C ILE A 10 5.33 -9.63 8.97
N LEU A 11 4.59 -10.74 9.15
CA LEU A 11 3.96 -11.47 8.04
C LEU A 11 2.99 -10.58 7.25
N ALA A 12 2.19 -9.77 7.94
CA ALA A 12 1.31 -8.79 7.29
C ALA A 12 2.11 -7.73 6.51
N ALA A 13 3.15 -7.16 7.12
CA ALA A 13 4.01 -6.17 6.48
C ALA A 13 4.70 -6.72 5.22
N VAL A 14 5.35 -7.90 5.32
CA VAL A 14 6.08 -8.49 4.18
C VAL A 14 5.15 -8.96 3.07
N SER A 15 3.96 -9.48 3.40
CA SER A 15 2.97 -9.87 2.39
C SER A 15 2.48 -8.66 1.60
N TRP A 16 2.25 -7.54 2.29
CA TRP A 16 1.78 -6.32 1.66
C TRP A 16 2.89 -5.64 0.84
N VAL A 17 4.05 -5.36 1.45
CA VAL A 17 5.18 -4.68 0.78
C VAL A 17 5.74 -5.55 -0.35
N GLY A 18 5.86 -6.86 -0.14
CA GLY A 18 6.32 -7.80 -1.16
C GLY A 18 5.40 -7.83 -2.38
N GLY A 19 4.08 -7.82 -2.19
CA GLY A 19 3.14 -7.73 -3.30
C GLY A 19 3.17 -6.37 -4.02
N MET A 20 3.37 -5.26 -3.29
CA MET A 20 3.60 -3.96 -3.93
C MET A 20 4.85 -3.95 -4.82
N ILE A 21 5.95 -4.54 -4.33
CA ILE A 21 7.21 -4.69 -5.09
C ILE A 21 6.95 -5.53 -6.34
N PHE A 22 6.34 -6.71 -6.20
CA PHE A 22 6.06 -7.60 -7.31
C PHE A 22 5.17 -6.94 -8.37
N LEU A 23 4.05 -6.34 -7.97
CA LEU A 23 3.13 -5.67 -8.89
C LEU A 23 3.80 -4.50 -9.61
N SER A 24 4.61 -3.70 -8.90
CA SER A 24 5.17 -2.46 -9.43
C SER A 24 6.44 -2.67 -10.28
N LEU A 25 7.30 -3.61 -9.89
CA LEU A 25 8.63 -3.79 -10.49
C LEU A 25 8.70 -5.00 -11.43
N VAL A 26 7.79 -5.98 -11.29
CA VAL A 26 7.80 -7.19 -12.11
C VAL A 26 6.60 -7.22 -13.05
N LEU A 27 5.38 -7.27 -12.49
CA LEU A 27 4.17 -7.50 -13.29
C LEU A 27 3.82 -6.29 -14.17
N ALA A 28 3.84 -5.06 -13.62
CA ALA A 28 3.52 -3.86 -14.39
C ALA A 28 4.49 -3.61 -15.57
N PRO A 29 5.83 -3.71 -15.40
CA PRO A 29 6.76 -3.59 -16.54
C PRO A 29 6.58 -4.71 -17.57
N LEU A 30 6.40 -5.96 -17.14
CA LEU A 30 6.15 -7.10 -18.04
C LEU A 30 4.93 -6.84 -18.93
N VAL A 31 3.81 -6.46 -18.32
CA VAL A 31 2.55 -6.17 -19.02
C VAL A 31 2.67 -4.97 -19.97
N ARG A 32 3.48 -3.96 -19.64
CA ARG A 32 3.77 -2.82 -20.53
C ARG A 32 4.67 -3.18 -21.71
N SER A 33 5.66 -4.05 -21.51
CA SER A 33 6.62 -4.46 -22.55
C SER A 33 5.97 -5.22 -23.71
N ARG A 34 4.86 -5.92 -23.44
CA ARG A 34 4.12 -6.74 -24.43
C ARG A 34 3.10 -5.95 -25.27
N LYS A 35 3.26 -4.63 -25.39
CA LYS A 35 2.42 -3.73 -26.22
C LYS A 35 0.91 -3.99 -26.09
N ALA A 36 0.33 -3.65 -24.93
CA ALA A 36 -1.11 -3.46 -24.74
C ALA A 36 -2.04 -4.55 -25.31
N VAL A 37 -1.57 -5.79 -25.42
CA VAL A 37 -2.46 -6.92 -25.74
C VAL A 37 -3.50 -6.97 -24.62
N PRO A 38 -4.81 -6.89 -24.94
CA PRO A 38 -5.87 -6.75 -23.95
C PRO A 38 -5.82 -7.80 -22.84
N GLU A 39 -5.39 -9.02 -23.18
CA GLU A 39 -5.22 -10.16 -22.28
C GLU A 39 -4.20 -9.89 -21.16
N PHE A 40 -3.08 -9.24 -21.46
CA PHE A 40 -2.05 -8.91 -20.46
C PHE A 40 -2.54 -7.82 -19.49
N MET A 41 -3.32 -6.86 -19.98
CA MET A 41 -3.97 -5.86 -19.11
C MET A 41 -5.04 -6.49 -18.23
N ALA A 42 -5.82 -7.43 -18.78
CA ALA A 42 -6.78 -8.21 -18.02
C ALA A 42 -6.10 -9.07 -16.93
N LEU A 43 -4.94 -9.66 -17.25
CA LEU A 43 -4.13 -10.40 -16.28
C LEU A 43 -3.64 -9.50 -15.15
N PHE A 44 -3.08 -8.32 -15.46
CA PHE A 44 -2.68 -7.35 -14.44
C PHE A 44 -3.84 -6.96 -13.52
N ARG A 45 -4.99 -6.59 -14.11
CA ARG A 45 -6.19 -6.23 -13.35
C ARG A 45 -6.66 -7.37 -12.47
N SER A 46 -6.68 -8.60 -12.98
CA SER A 46 -7.10 -9.78 -12.23
C SER A 46 -6.15 -10.08 -11.07
N ALA A 47 -4.84 -9.98 -11.29
CA ALA A 47 -3.85 -10.14 -10.23
C ALA A 47 -4.00 -9.07 -9.14
N ALA A 48 -4.16 -7.80 -9.53
CA ALA A 48 -4.37 -6.70 -8.59
C ALA A 48 -5.66 -6.86 -7.77
N LEU A 49 -6.77 -7.28 -8.40
CA LEU A 49 -8.03 -7.54 -7.71
C LEU A 49 -7.93 -8.72 -6.74
N ARG A 50 -7.21 -9.79 -7.10
CA ARG A 50 -6.96 -10.93 -6.20
C ARG A 50 -6.03 -10.58 -5.04
N PHE A 51 -5.07 -9.67 -5.26
CA PHE A 51 -4.17 -9.20 -4.21
C PHE A 51 -4.88 -8.26 -3.21
N ARG A 52 -5.94 -7.57 -3.64
CA ARG A 52 -6.65 -6.59 -2.81
C ARG A 52 -7.15 -7.16 -1.48
N PRO A 53 -7.87 -8.30 -1.38
CA PRO A 53 -8.24 -8.88 -0.08
C PRO A 53 -7.04 -9.13 0.85
N ILE A 54 -5.89 -9.53 0.31
CA ILE A 54 -4.65 -9.76 1.08
C ILE A 54 -4.18 -8.45 1.71
N VAL A 55 -4.22 -7.34 0.95
CA VAL A 55 -3.90 -6.00 1.44
C VAL A 55 -4.83 -5.59 2.58
N TRP A 56 -6.14 -5.79 2.44
CA TRP A 56 -7.11 -5.42 3.48
C TRP A 56 -6.91 -6.23 4.77
N VAL A 57 -6.65 -7.53 4.66
CA VAL A 57 -6.31 -8.38 5.82
C VAL A 57 -5.01 -7.93 6.46
N ALA A 58 -3.97 -7.66 5.67
CA ALA A 58 -2.69 -7.18 6.18
C ALA A 58 -2.83 -5.83 6.89
N MET A 59 -3.59 -4.88 6.32
CA MET A 59 -3.88 -3.59 6.94
C MET A 59 -4.57 -3.76 8.31
N ALA A 60 -5.60 -4.60 8.38
CA ALA A 60 -6.30 -4.87 9.64
C ALA A 60 -5.34 -5.43 10.70
N ILE A 61 -4.52 -6.42 10.35
CA ILE A 61 -3.52 -7.00 11.25
C ILE A 61 -2.52 -5.93 11.70
N LEU A 62 -1.98 -5.10 10.81
CA LEU A 62 -1.00 -4.07 11.15
C LEU A 62 -1.57 -2.99 12.07
N VAL A 63 -2.80 -2.54 11.82
CA VAL A 63 -3.50 -1.54 12.64
C VAL A 63 -3.80 -2.08 14.04
N MET A 64 -4.14 -3.37 14.16
CA MET A 64 -4.39 -3.99 15.46
C MET A 64 -3.10 -4.27 16.23
N THR A 65 -2.11 -4.85 15.56
CA THR A 65 -0.87 -5.31 16.21
C THR A 65 0.12 -4.17 16.48
N GLY A 66 0.16 -3.12 15.66
CA GLY A 66 1.09 -2.00 15.81
C GLY A 66 0.99 -1.27 17.17
N PRO A 67 -0.21 -0.81 17.58
CA PRO A 67 -0.43 -0.20 18.89
C PRO A 67 -0.08 -1.13 20.05
N MET A 68 -0.44 -2.42 19.95
CA MET A 68 -0.10 -3.42 20.97
C MET A 68 1.42 -3.59 21.09
N LEU A 69 2.14 -3.64 19.98
CA LEU A 69 3.61 -3.74 20.00
C LEU A 69 4.27 -2.47 20.55
N LEU A 70 3.70 -1.28 20.31
CA LEU A 70 4.16 -0.04 20.93
C LEU A 70 3.95 -0.03 22.45
N SER A 71 2.80 -0.51 22.93
CA SER A 71 2.54 -0.59 24.37
C SER A 71 3.47 -1.58 25.08
N PHE A 72 3.77 -2.73 24.46
CA PHE A 72 4.80 -3.65 24.98
C PHE A 72 6.21 -3.04 25.05
N ARG A 73 6.49 -2.00 24.25
CA ARG A 73 7.75 -1.25 24.29
C ARG A 73 7.73 -0.07 25.29
N GLY A 74 6.67 0.06 26.09
CA GLY A 74 6.51 1.14 27.06
C GLY A 74 6.08 2.48 26.44
N VAL A 75 5.67 2.52 25.17
CA VAL A 75 5.18 3.74 24.52
C VAL A 75 3.69 3.92 24.84
N ALA A 76 3.35 5.03 25.48
CA ALA A 76 1.96 5.38 25.80
C ALA A 76 1.20 5.78 24.52
N VAL A 77 0.50 4.82 23.90
CA VAL A 77 -0.25 5.02 22.65
C VAL A 77 -1.32 6.12 22.77
N ALA A 78 -1.90 6.31 23.96
CA ALA A 78 -2.91 7.36 24.18
C ALA A 78 -2.31 8.77 24.37
N SER A 79 -0.98 8.93 24.38
CA SER A 79 -0.31 10.20 24.66
C SER A 79 0.71 10.55 23.57
N PRO A 80 0.28 11.03 22.39
CA PRO A 80 1.18 11.33 21.27
C PRO A 80 2.30 12.34 21.60
N SER A 81 2.08 13.21 22.58
CA SER A 81 3.08 14.19 23.05
C SER A 81 4.31 13.57 23.71
N SER A 82 4.22 12.32 24.18
CA SER A 82 5.36 11.61 24.80
C SER A 82 6.08 10.66 23.84
N TRP A 83 5.68 10.60 22.58
CA TRP A 83 6.25 9.65 21.63
C TRP A 83 7.67 10.03 21.22
N PRO A 84 8.60 9.06 21.17
CA PRO A 84 9.90 9.27 20.53
C PRO A 84 9.74 9.73 19.09
N GLY A 85 10.60 10.62 18.60
CA GLY A 85 10.51 11.17 17.25
C GLY A 85 10.43 10.11 16.15
N ILE A 86 11.17 9.00 16.29
CA ILE A 86 11.13 7.87 15.34
C ILE A 86 9.75 7.19 15.28
N VAL A 87 9.01 7.14 16.39
CA VAL A 87 7.65 6.62 16.46
C VAL A 87 6.68 7.56 15.74
N ILE A 88 6.83 8.87 15.94
CA ILE A 88 6.02 9.90 15.25
C ILE A 88 6.21 9.78 13.73
N VAL A 89 7.46 9.70 13.27
CA VAL A 89 7.78 9.55 11.84
C VAL A 89 7.17 8.26 11.29
N LYS A 90 7.40 7.12 11.95
CA LYS A 90 6.86 5.83 11.53
C LYS A 90 5.33 5.86 11.43
N LEU A 91 4.64 6.36 12.45
CA LEU A 91 3.17 6.40 12.45
C LEU A 91 2.62 7.38 11.42
N THR A 92 3.29 8.51 11.19
CA THR A 92 2.93 9.45 10.11
C THR A 92 3.00 8.76 8.74
N LEU A 93 4.10 8.05 8.47
CA LEU A 93 4.27 7.29 7.24
C LEU A 93 3.23 6.17 7.08
N VAL A 94 2.90 5.47 8.17
CA VAL A 94 1.85 4.43 8.17
C VAL A 94 0.49 5.03 7.86
N VAL A 95 0.11 6.15 8.51
CA VAL A 95 -1.17 6.83 8.25
C VAL A 95 -1.23 7.29 6.79
N LEU A 96 -0.16 7.90 6.28
CA LEU A 96 -0.09 8.32 4.89
C LEU A 96 -0.26 7.13 3.94
N LEU A 97 0.42 6.01 4.20
CA LEU A 97 0.31 4.79 3.39
C LEU A 97 -1.12 4.22 3.40
N LEU A 98 -1.77 4.18 4.57
CA LEU A 98 -3.16 3.71 4.70
C LEU A 98 -4.11 4.61 3.90
N LEU A 99 -3.98 5.93 4.01
CA LEU A 99 -4.81 6.90 3.28
C LEU A 99 -4.63 6.78 1.77
N LEU A 100 -3.38 6.68 1.30
CA LEU A 100 -3.08 6.48 -0.13
C LEU A 100 -3.67 5.16 -0.65
N THR A 101 -3.62 4.10 0.15
CA THR A 101 -4.18 2.80 -0.20
C THR A 101 -5.69 2.83 -0.27
N LEU A 102 -6.35 3.44 0.72
CA LEU A 102 -7.80 3.62 0.71
C LEU A 102 -8.26 4.47 -0.47
N LEU A 103 -7.55 5.57 -0.76
CA LEU A 103 -7.83 6.43 -1.92
C LEU A 103 -7.65 5.66 -3.24
N HIS A 104 -6.59 4.86 -3.35
CA HIS A 104 -6.37 4.00 -4.51
C HIS A 104 -7.51 2.98 -4.70
N ASP A 105 -7.87 2.26 -3.64
CA ASP A 105 -8.79 1.13 -3.71
C ASP A 105 -10.26 1.53 -3.81
N LEU A 106 -10.67 2.58 -3.11
CA LEU A 106 -12.06 3.01 -3.00
C LEU A 106 -12.43 4.08 -4.03
N VAL A 107 -11.48 4.91 -4.47
CA VAL A 107 -11.75 6.02 -5.39
C VAL A 107 -11.21 5.71 -6.78
N LEU A 108 -9.89 5.48 -6.90
CA LEU A 108 -9.27 5.30 -8.22
C LEU A 108 -9.63 3.98 -8.87
N GLY A 109 -9.75 2.89 -8.12
CA GLY A 109 -10.17 1.58 -8.65
C GLY A 109 -11.52 1.64 -9.38
N PRO A 110 -12.60 2.12 -8.75
CA PRO A 110 -13.90 2.29 -9.40
C PRO A 110 -13.88 3.29 -10.56
N GLN A 111 -13.17 4.42 -10.41
CA GLN A 111 -13.07 5.43 -11.47
C GLN A 111 -12.37 4.89 -12.72
N VAL A 112 -11.23 4.23 -12.57
CA VAL A 112 -10.52 3.60 -13.70
C VAL A 112 -11.40 2.55 -14.37
N SER A 113 -12.13 1.75 -13.60
CA SER A 113 -13.05 0.75 -14.16
C SER A 113 -14.19 1.39 -14.96
N ARG A 114 -14.72 2.54 -14.51
CA ARG A 114 -15.78 3.29 -15.21
C ARG A 114 -15.27 3.91 -16.52
N VAL A 115 -14.14 4.61 -16.46
CA VAL A 115 -13.56 5.33 -17.60
C VAL A 115 -12.98 4.37 -18.66
N SER A 116 -12.57 3.16 -18.27
CA SER A 116 -12.08 2.14 -19.20
C SER A 116 -13.13 1.66 -20.20
N ALA A 117 -14.42 1.85 -19.93
CA ALA A 117 -15.51 1.54 -20.86
C ALA A 117 -15.64 2.57 -22.01
N ILE A 118 -15.01 3.74 -21.87
CA ILE A 118 -15.05 4.82 -22.88
C ILE A 118 -13.85 4.65 -23.83
N PRO A 119 -14.07 4.67 -25.17
CA PRO A 119 -13.01 4.66 -26.17
C PRO A 119 -12.01 5.79 -25.94
N GLU A 120 -10.72 5.53 -26.11
CA GLU A 120 -9.65 6.50 -25.81
C GLU A 120 -9.79 7.82 -26.59
N SER A 121 -10.34 7.77 -27.81
CA SER A 121 -10.61 8.93 -28.67
C SER A 121 -11.71 9.86 -28.14
N GLN A 122 -12.52 9.43 -27.18
CA GLN A 122 -13.65 10.19 -26.63
C GLN A 122 -13.42 10.64 -25.18
N ARG A 123 -12.22 10.39 -24.62
CA ARG A 123 -11.93 10.71 -23.21
C ARG A 123 -11.60 12.18 -23.00
N THR A 124 -12.22 12.77 -21.99
CA THR A 124 -11.97 14.14 -21.52
C THR A 124 -10.60 14.29 -20.85
N ALA A 125 -10.12 15.53 -20.71
CA ALA A 125 -8.86 15.82 -20.02
C ALA A 125 -8.86 15.32 -18.55
N GLY A 126 -10.00 15.39 -17.85
CA GLY A 126 -10.16 14.87 -16.49
C GLY A 126 -10.00 13.35 -16.41
N GLU A 127 -10.52 12.62 -17.39
CA GLU A 127 -10.41 11.16 -17.48
C GLU A 127 -8.97 10.70 -17.74
N GLN A 128 -8.20 11.47 -18.50
CA GLN A 128 -6.77 11.22 -18.69
C GLN A 128 -5.96 11.45 -17.40
N VAL A 129 -6.36 12.41 -16.56
CA VAL A 129 -5.75 12.65 -15.25
C VAL A 129 -5.93 11.45 -14.33
N VAL A 130 -7.12 10.81 -14.32
CA VAL A 130 -7.38 9.59 -13.53
C VAL A 130 -6.36 8.50 -13.83
N PHE A 131 -6.06 8.23 -15.11
CA PHE A 131 -5.06 7.22 -15.49
C PHE A 131 -3.63 7.59 -15.12
N LYS A 132 -3.26 8.88 -15.22
CA LYS A 132 -1.93 9.36 -14.78
C LYS A 132 -1.77 9.17 -13.27
N THR A 133 -2.78 9.57 -12.49
CA THR A 133 -2.79 9.42 -11.04
C THR A 133 -2.74 7.95 -10.64
N ALA A 134 -3.58 7.10 -11.25
CA ALA A 134 -3.58 5.65 -11.02
C ALA A 134 -2.24 4.97 -11.34
N ARG A 135 -1.42 5.55 -12.23
CA ARG A 135 -0.07 5.04 -12.55
C ARG A 135 1.01 5.44 -11.55
N TRP A 136 0.92 6.62 -10.95
CA TRP A 136 1.96 7.13 -10.04
C TRP A 136 1.68 6.81 -8.58
N LEU A 137 0.41 6.80 -8.17
CA LEU A 137 0.02 6.56 -6.79
C LEU A 137 0.57 5.25 -6.19
N PRO A 138 0.55 4.09 -6.91
CA PRO A 138 1.11 2.86 -6.37
C PRO A 138 2.62 2.92 -6.13
N ARG A 139 3.35 3.69 -6.97
CA ARG A 139 4.80 3.86 -6.82
C ARG A 139 5.15 4.74 -5.64
N LEU A 140 4.42 5.84 -5.46
CA LEU A 140 4.55 6.68 -4.28
C LEU A 140 4.24 5.89 -3.01
N SER A 141 3.17 5.09 -3.02
CA SER A 141 2.80 4.22 -1.92
C SER A 141 3.91 3.20 -1.62
N LEU A 142 4.53 2.60 -2.64
CA LEU A 142 5.68 1.71 -2.46
C LEU A 142 6.87 2.41 -1.80
N LEU A 143 7.23 3.63 -2.23
CA LEU A 143 8.33 4.39 -1.62
C LEU A 143 8.06 4.68 -0.13
N ILE A 144 6.83 5.07 0.20
CA ILE A 144 6.41 5.29 1.60
C ILE A 144 6.45 3.99 2.38
N ALA A 145 5.98 2.87 1.81
CA ALA A 145 6.02 1.57 2.45
C ALA A 145 7.44 1.11 2.75
N LEU A 146 8.39 1.35 1.84
CA LEU A 146 9.81 1.10 2.08
C LEU A 146 10.35 1.99 3.21
N ALA A 147 9.96 3.26 3.26
CA ALA A 147 10.31 4.15 4.37
C ALA A 147 9.72 3.69 5.72
N VAL A 148 8.49 3.14 5.73
CA VAL A 148 7.90 2.49 6.92
C VAL A 148 8.75 1.31 7.38
N VAL A 149 9.20 0.45 6.46
CA VAL A 149 10.07 -0.69 6.79
C VAL A 149 11.42 -0.23 7.33
N MET A 150 12.05 0.78 6.72
CA MET A 150 13.33 1.34 7.19
C MET A 150 13.19 1.92 8.60
N THR A 151 12.18 2.76 8.85
CA THR A 151 11.93 3.33 10.17
C THR A 151 11.56 2.27 11.20
N ALA A 152 10.86 1.19 10.82
CA ALA A 152 10.61 0.05 11.68
C ALA A 152 11.90 -0.68 12.07
N ALA A 153 12.83 -0.89 11.12
CA ALA A 153 14.12 -1.52 11.37
C ALA A 153 15.03 -0.66 12.25
N MET A 154 14.98 0.67 12.08
CA MET A 154 15.70 1.61 12.95
C MET A 154 15.14 1.59 14.37
N LEU A 155 13.81 1.69 14.52
CA LEU A 155 13.13 1.61 15.82
C LEU A 155 13.39 0.27 16.51
N ALA A 156 13.55 -0.83 15.77
CA ALA A 156 13.87 -2.12 16.38
C ALA A 156 15.26 -2.13 17.06
N ARG A 157 16.20 -1.27 16.62
CA ARG A 157 17.59 -1.22 17.09
C ARG A 157 17.87 -0.12 18.13
N SER A 158 16.93 0.82 18.33
CA SER A 158 17.03 1.90 19.33
C SER A 158 16.52 1.47 20.69
#